data_AF-W1J8R1-F1
#
_entry.id   AF-W1J8R1-F1
#
_cell.length_a   1.000
_cell.length_b   1.000
_cell.length_c   1.000
_cell.angle_alpha   90.00
_cell.angle_beta   90.00
_cell.angle_gamma   90.00
#
_symmetry.space_group_name_H-M   'P 1'
#
loop_
_entity.id
_entity.type
_entity.pdbx_description
1 polymer ?
#
loop_
_entity_poly.entity_id
_entity_poly.type
_entity_poly.pdbx_seq_one_letter_code
_entity_poly.pdbx_strand_id
1 'polypeptide(L)'
;MIPQLKPRLAQLVEQAKACGAKENDPLFDLTRLRFRHHGRHVSYQYHHDREKQHLRSFFNRLSKECGFAVSPHRFRHTLATELMKAPDRNLQLVRCLLGHRSLTTTMEYIDIDMEIAGKTLESELAFYLDLSV
;
A
#
# COMPACT_ATOMS: atom_id res chain seq x y z
N MET A 1 11.65 4.40 -4.81
CA MET A 1 11.20 4.79 -3.44
C MET A 1 10.40 6.07 -3.57
N ILE A 2 9.19 6.15 -3.00
CA ILE A 2 8.32 7.34 -3.09
C ILE A 2 8.99 8.48 -2.30
N PRO A 3 9.48 9.57 -2.94
CA PRO A 3 10.27 10.61 -2.27
C PRO A 3 9.56 11.25 -1.07
N GLN A 4 8.24 11.39 -1.17
CA GLN A 4 7.39 11.99 -0.15
C GLN A 4 7.33 11.16 1.14
N LEU A 5 7.55 9.84 1.06
CA LEU A 5 7.58 8.95 2.22
C LEU A 5 8.94 8.92 2.92
N LYS A 6 10.02 9.29 2.21
CA LYS A 6 11.39 9.23 2.71
C LYS A 6 11.62 9.91 4.07
N PRO A 7 11.16 11.15 4.33
CA PRO A 7 11.41 11.80 5.63
C PRO A 7 10.72 11.08 6.78
N ARG A 8 9.48 10.61 6.57
CA ARG A 8 8.71 9.89 7.60
C ARG A 8 9.28 8.50 7.87
N LEU A 9 9.72 7.79 6.82
CA LEU A 9 10.38 6.49 6.96
C LEU A 9 11.73 6.63 7.66
N ALA A 10 12.52 7.67 7.36
CA ALA A 10 13.76 7.94 8.06
C ALA A 10 13.51 8.17 9.57
N GLN A 11 12.52 9.01 9.91
CA GLN A 11 12.12 9.23 11.30
C GLN A 11 11.70 7.93 12.00
N LEU A 12 10.94 7.07 11.31
CA LEU A 12 10.48 5.79 11.85
C LEU A 12 11.66 4.84 12.11
N VAL A 13 12.61 4.75 11.18
CA VAL A 13 13.82 3.94 11.30
C VAL A 13 14.66 4.40 12.49
N GLU A 14 14.88 5.71 12.63
CA GLU A 14 15.66 6.26 13.75
C GLU A 14 14.98 6.01 15.10
N GLN A 15 13.64 6.12 15.17
CA GLN A 15 12.88 5.77 16.36
C GLN A 15 12.96 4.26 16.68
N ALA A 16 12.87 3.40 15.67
CA ALA A 16 12.98 1.96 15.84
C ALA A 16 14.37 1.56 16.38
N LYS A 17 15.45 2.12 15.81
CA LYS A 17 16.83 1.93 16.30
C LYS A 17 16.99 2.41 17.74
N ALA A 18 16.44 3.58 18.07
CA ALA A 18 16.46 4.10 19.44
C ALA A 18 15.72 3.19 20.43
N CYS A 19 14.79 2.35 19.96
CA CYS A 19 14.12 1.29 20.73
C CYS A 19 14.82 -0.07 20.64
N GLY A 20 16.07 -0.14 20.16
CA GLY A 20 16.88 -1.36 20.09
C GLY A 20 16.63 -2.24 18.86
N ALA A 21 16.10 -1.68 17.76
CA ALA A 21 15.91 -2.45 16.55
C ALA A 21 17.21 -2.92 15.88
N LYS A 22 17.24 -4.20 15.50
CA LYS A 22 18.27 -4.82 14.67
C LYS A 22 17.92 -4.67 13.18
N GLU A 23 18.88 -4.93 12.30
CA GLU A 23 18.70 -4.75 10.85
C GLU A 23 17.58 -5.62 10.24
N ASN A 24 17.38 -6.83 10.77
CA ASN A 24 16.38 -7.77 10.26
C ASN A 24 15.01 -7.66 10.95
N ASP A 25 14.85 -6.68 11.84
CA ASP A 25 13.60 -6.49 12.54
C ASP A 25 12.53 -5.80 11.67
N PRO A 26 11.25 -6.17 11.82
CA PRO A 26 10.17 -5.51 11.10
C PRO A 26 10.05 -4.05 11.53
N LEU A 27 10.21 -3.14 10.55
CA LEU A 27 10.15 -1.69 10.76
C LEU A 27 8.79 -1.22 11.30
N PHE A 28 7.71 -1.89 10.90
CA PHE A 28 6.33 -1.53 11.26
C PHE A 28 5.80 -2.25 12.51
N ASP A 29 6.67 -2.72 13.42
CA ASP A 29 6.20 -3.17 14.72
C ASP A 29 5.90 -1.98 15.66
N LEU A 30 4.63 -1.55 15.65
CA LEU A 30 4.12 -0.49 16.51
C LEU A 30 4.27 -0.80 18.01
N THR A 31 4.37 -2.07 18.39
CA THR A 31 4.55 -2.46 19.80
C THR A 31 5.89 -1.93 20.29
N ARG A 32 6.95 -2.11 19.51
CA ARG A 32 8.31 -1.61 19.78
C ARG A 32 8.37 -0.10 19.99
N LEU A 33 7.62 0.65 19.19
CA LEU A 33 7.60 2.11 19.23
C LEU A 33 6.83 2.66 20.44
N ARG A 34 5.96 1.85 21.07
CA ARG A 34 5.16 2.24 22.24
C ARG A 34 5.85 1.98 23.58
N PHE A 35 6.91 1.18 23.63
CA PHE A 35 7.58 0.78 24.88
C PHE A 35 8.48 1.85 25.51
N ARG A 36 8.52 3.07 24.97
CA ARG A 36 9.34 4.18 25.50
C ARG A 36 9.02 4.61 26.94
N HIS A 37 7.96 4.10 27.57
CA HIS A 37 7.43 4.71 28.79
C HIS A 37 8.01 4.27 30.12
N HIS A 38 8.75 3.16 30.24
CA HIS A 38 9.02 2.62 31.59
C HIS A 38 10.45 2.22 31.93
N GLY A 39 11.48 2.67 31.21
CA GLY A 39 12.89 2.55 31.65
C GLY A 39 13.39 1.14 32.01
N ARG A 40 12.57 0.11 31.77
CA ARG A 40 12.83 -1.29 32.06
C ARG A 40 13.18 -1.92 30.73
N HIS A 41 14.41 -2.42 30.65
CA HIS A 41 14.79 -3.48 29.74
C HIS A 41 13.91 -4.71 30.03
N VAL A 42 12.67 -4.70 29.56
CA VAL A 42 11.91 -5.93 29.36
C VAL A 42 12.41 -6.50 28.05
N SER A 43 12.76 -7.77 28.01
CA SER A 43 13.16 -8.48 26.80
C SER A 43 12.08 -8.27 25.72
N TYR A 44 12.35 -7.38 24.77
CA TYR A 44 11.46 -7.17 23.64
C TYR A 44 11.48 -8.45 22.80
N GLN A 45 10.30 -9.03 22.61
CA GLN A 45 10.11 -10.18 21.72
C GLN A 45 9.04 -9.81 20.70
N TYR A 46 9.39 -9.92 19.43
CA TYR A 46 8.43 -9.75 18.35
C TYR A 46 7.38 -10.87 18.42
N HIS A 47 6.10 -10.48 18.43
CA HIS A 47 4.98 -11.40 18.45
C HIS A 47 4.02 -11.05 17.31
N HIS A 48 3.96 -11.93 16.32
CA HIS A 48 3.17 -11.75 15.11
C HIS A 48 1.68 -11.51 15.40
N ASP A 49 1.11 -12.18 16.40
CA ASP A 49 -0.31 -12.01 16.75
C ASP A 49 -0.63 -10.65 17.37
N ARG A 50 0.33 -10.03 18.08
CA ARG A 50 0.14 -8.66 18.61
C ARG A 50 0.11 -7.65 17.47
N GLU A 51 0.98 -7.81 16.48
CA GLU A 51 0.99 -6.93 15.30
C GLU A 51 -0.35 -7.04 14.54
N LYS A 52 -0.85 -8.27 14.32
CA LYS A 52 -2.18 -8.49 13.74
C LYS A 52 -3.27 -7.79 14.54
N GLN A 53 -3.23 -7.89 15.87
CA GLN A 53 -4.20 -7.22 16.73
C GLN A 53 -4.14 -5.70 16.59
N HIS A 54 -2.94 -5.12 16.55
CA HIS A 54 -2.77 -3.68 16.34
C HIS A 54 -3.33 -3.22 14.99
N LEU A 55 -3.07 -3.98 13.91
CA LEU A 55 -3.65 -3.70 12.60
C LEU A 55 -5.18 -3.76 12.64
N ARG A 56 -5.76 -4.81 13.25
CA ARG A 56 -7.22 -4.90 13.41
C ARG A 56 -7.78 -3.72 14.19
N SER A 57 -7.16 -3.34 15.29
CA SER A 57 -7.57 -2.19 16.10
C SER A 57 -7.49 -0.87 15.32
N PHE A 58 -6.45 -0.67 14.51
CA PHE A 58 -6.32 0.49 13.63
C PHE A 58 -7.47 0.57 12.62
N PHE A 59 -7.72 -0.51 11.86
CA PHE A 59 -8.79 -0.53 10.87
C PHE A 59 -10.18 -0.45 11.47
N ASN A 60 -10.40 -0.98 12.67
CA ASN A 60 -11.66 -0.82 13.40
C ASN A 60 -11.90 0.65 13.80
N ARG A 61 -10.86 1.36 14.24
CA ARG A 61 -10.97 2.80 14.54
C ARG A 61 -11.23 3.61 13.27
N LEU A 62 -10.47 3.34 12.22
CA LEU A 62 -10.65 3.98 10.92
C LEU A 62 -12.07 3.78 10.38
N SER A 63 -12.61 2.57 10.49
CA SER A 63 -13.99 2.27 10.09
C SER A 63 -15.03 3.11 10.84
N LYS A 64 -14.83 3.30 12.15
CA LYS A 64 -15.71 4.15 12.97
C LYS A 64 -15.63 5.61 12.57
N GLU A 65 -14.42 6.12 12.34
CA GLU A 65 -14.18 7.52 11.92
C GLU A 65 -14.74 7.80 10.52
N CYS A 66 -14.66 6.84 9.60
CA CYS A 66 -15.21 6.97 8.26
C CYS A 66 -16.71 6.70 8.16
N GLY A 67 -17.33 6.06 9.17
CA GLY A 67 -18.75 5.69 9.14
C GLY A 67 -19.09 4.47 8.29
N PHE A 68 -18.08 3.73 7.79
CA PHE A 68 -18.28 2.49 7.02
C PHE A 68 -17.13 1.50 7.26
N ALA A 69 -17.34 0.23 6.92
CA ALA A 69 -16.34 -0.81 7.12
C ALA A 69 -15.12 -0.64 6.21
N VAL A 70 -13.97 -0.30 6.81
CA VAL A 70 -12.65 -0.22 6.19
C VAL A 70 -11.78 -1.38 6.71
N SER A 71 -11.30 -2.24 5.82
CA SER A 71 -10.43 -3.37 6.15
C SER A 71 -9.09 -3.27 5.41
N PRO A 72 -8.03 -3.98 5.86
CA PRO A 72 -6.76 -4.02 5.13
C PRO A 72 -6.94 -4.45 3.67
N HIS A 73 -7.83 -5.42 3.44
CA HIS A 73 -8.14 -5.92 2.11
C HIS A 73 -8.85 -4.86 1.26
N ARG A 74 -9.90 -4.21 1.79
CA ARG A 74 -10.61 -3.12 1.08
C ARG A 74 -9.69 -1.96 0.75
N PHE A 75 -8.86 -1.54 1.71
CA PHE A 75 -7.89 -0.47 1.50
C PHE A 75 -6.90 -0.82 0.38
N ARG A 76 -6.39 -2.06 0.37
CA ARG A 76 -5.51 -2.58 -0.69
C ARG A 76 -6.22 -2.60 -2.05
N HIS A 77 -7.49 -3.01 -2.09
CA HIS A 77 -8.32 -2.99 -3.29
C HIS A 77 -8.45 -1.56 -3.85
N THR A 78 -8.88 -0.61 -3.01
CA THR A 78 -9.03 0.79 -3.43
C THR A 78 -7.70 1.36 -3.95
N LEU A 79 -6.59 1.14 -3.23
CA LEU A 79 -5.28 1.59 -3.68
C LEU A 79 -4.89 0.98 -5.03
N ALA A 80 -5.15 -0.32 -5.23
CA ALA A 80 -4.87 -0.99 -6.50
C ALA A 80 -5.70 -0.39 -7.65
N THR A 81 -7.00 -0.23 -7.46
CA THR A 81 -7.91 0.36 -8.45
C THR A 81 -7.50 1.79 -8.81
N GLU A 82 -7.20 2.64 -7.81
CA GLU A 82 -6.79 4.03 -8.08
C GLU A 82 -5.46 4.11 -8.85
N LEU A 83 -4.49 3.24 -8.53
CA LEU A 83 -3.25 3.15 -9.30
C LEU A 83 -3.48 2.68 -10.74
N MET A 84 -4.47 1.80 -10.94
CA MET A 84 -4.85 1.31 -12.26
C MET A 84 -5.67 2.33 -13.07
N LYS A 85 -6.22 3.38 -12.46
CA LYS A 85 -6.91 4.46 -13.19
C LYS A 85 -5.95 5.49 -13.79
N ALA A 86 -4.72 5.60 -13.28
CA ALA A 86 -3.72 6.54 -13.80
C ALA A 86 -3.42 6.26 -15.29
N PRO A 87 -3.20 7.29 -16.13
CA PRO A 87 -2.98 7.12 -17.57
C PRO A 87 -1.76 6.23 -17.89
N ASP A 88 -0.71 6.29 -17.06
CA ASP A 88 0.50 5.48 -17.20
C ASP A 88 0.39 4.11 -16.49
N ARG A 89 -0.71 3.38 -16.76
CA ARG A 89 -1.05 2.10 -16.12
C ARG A 89 0.10 1.08 -16.20
N ASN A 90 0.89 0.96 -15.14
CA ASN A 90 1.96 -0.03 -15.07
C ASN A 90 1.57 -1.19 -14.15
N LEU A 91 0.95 -2.22 -14.75
CA LEU A 91 0.53 -3.46 -14.07
C LEU A 91 1.66 -4.13 -13.29
N GLN A 92 2.89 -4.10 -13.79
CA GLN A 92 4.04 -4.68 -13.10
C GLN A 92 4.42 -3.85 -11.87
N LEU A 93 4.36 -2.52 -11.97
CA LEU A 93 4.62 -1.63 -10.85
C LEU A 93 3.57 -1.78 -9.74
N VAL A 94 2.28 -1.87 -10.11
CA VAL A 94 1.19 -2.10 -9.15
C VAL A 94 1.33 -3.48 -8.50
N ARG A 95 1.65 -4.53 -9.26
CA ARG A 95 1.93 -5.87 -8.72
C ARG A 95 3.09 -5.85 -7.72
N CYS A 96 4.21 -5.22 -8.06
CA CYS A 96 5.38 -5.10 -7.20
C CYS A 96 5.06 -4.31 -5.93
N LEU A 97 4.34 -3.19 -6.04
CA LEU A 97 3.95 -2.35 -4.91
C LEU A 97 3.04 -3.09 -3.92
N LEU A 98 2.10 -3.88 -4.43
CA LEU A 98 1.19 -4.64 -3.60
C LEU A 98 1.87 -5.92 -3.07
N GLY A 99 2.88 -6.46 -3.75
CA GLY A 99 3.54 -7.70 -3.35
C GLY A 99 2.73 -8.95 -3.70
N HIS A 100 1.97 -8.92 -4.79
CA HIS A 100 1.24 -10.09 -5.28
C HIS A 100 2.20 -11.07 -5.96
N ARG A 101 2.22 -12.34 -5.49
CA ARG A 101 2.99 -13.41 -6.13
C ARG A 101 2.47 -13.79 -7.52
N SER A 102 1.20 -13.53 -7.82
CA SER A 102 0.59 -13.84 -9.13
C SER A 102 0.03 -12.59 -9.84
N LEU A 103 0.06 -12.60 -11.17
CA LEU A 103 -0.61 -11.58 -12.01
C LEU A 103 -2.13 -11.71 -11.96
N THR A 104 -2.67 -12.90 -11.71
CA THR A 104 -4.11 -13.17 -11.70
C THR A 104 -4.85 -12.32 -10.66
N THR A 105 -4.30 -12.15 -9.45
CA THR A 105 -4.90 -11.27 -8.43
C THR A 105 -4.75 -9.79 -8.76
N THR A 106 -3.87 -9.41 -9.69
CA THR A 106 -3.71 -8.02 -10.15
C THR A 106 -4.61 -7.72 -11.35
N MET A 107 -4.96 -8.75 -12.15
CA MET A 107 -5.93 -8.64 -13.23
C MET A 107 -7.36 -8.43 -12.74
N GLU A 108 -7.72 -8.87 -11.52
CA GLU A 108 -9.01 -8.54 -10.88
C GLU A 108 -9.25 -7.02 -10.73
N TYR A 109 -8.20 -6.20 -10.80
CA TYR A 109 -8.29 -4.73 -10.71
C TYR A 109 -8.34 -4.03 -12.05
N ILE A 110 -8.19 -4.77 -13.15
CA ILE A 110 -8.45 -4.28 -14.50
C ILE A 110 -9.97 -4.42 -14.68
N ASP A 111 -10.74 -3.59 -13.98
CA ASP A 111 -12.01 -3.18 -14.55
C ASP A 111 -11.57 -2.39 -15.79
N ILE A 112 -11.74 -2.97 -16.98
CA ILE A 112 -11.41 -2.28 -18.22
C ILE A 112 -12.32 -1.08 -18.23
N ASP A 113 -11.77 0.06 -17.78
CA ASP A 113 -12.45 1.33 -17.87
C ASP A 113 -12.72 1.55 -19.36
N MET A 114 -13.95 1.23 -19.77
CA MET A 114 -14.38 1.24 -21.17
C MET A 114 -14.22 2.63 -21.77
N GLU A 115 -14.19 3.67 -20.95
CA GLU A 115 -13.91 5.04 -21.38
C GLU A 115 -12.45 5.20 -21.80
N ILE A 116 -11.52 4.58 -21.05
CA ILE A 116 -10.09 4.61 -21.38
C ILE A 116 -9.78 3.66 -22.54
N ALA A 117 -10.40 2.48 -22.59
CA ALA A 117 -10.29 1.59 -23.74
C ALA A 117 -10.82 2.27 -25.02
N GLY A 118 -11.93 3.00 -24.92
CA GLY A 118 -12.48 3.82 -26.00
C GLY A 118 -11.50 4.89 -26.46
N LYS A 119 -10.95 5.71 -25.55
CA LYS A 119 -9.99 6.77 -25.89
C LYS A 119 -8.68 6.24 -26.48
N THR A 120 -8.15 5.13 -25.96
CA THR A 120 -6.95 4.49 -26.52
C THR A 120 -7.24 3.95 -27.92
N LEU A 121 -8.39 3.29 -28.10
CA LEU A 121 -8.79 2.79 -29.41
C LEU A 121 -9.02 3.92 -30.41
N GLU A 122 -9.66 5.02 -30.00
CA GLU A 122 -9.82 6.23 -30.82
C GLU A 122 -8.48 6.84 -31.21
N SER A 123 -7.52 6.92 -30.27
CA SER A 123 -6.18 7.47 -30.55
C SER A 123 -5.38 6.58 -31.50
N GLU A 124 -5.43 5.26 -31.35
CA GLU A 124 -4.77 4.30 -32.24
C GLU A 124 -5.45 4.30 -33.62
N LEU A 125 -6.79 4.25 -33.66
CA LEU A 125 -7.54 4.31 -34.91
C LEU A 125 -7.37 5.66 -35.63
N ALA A 126 -7.23 6.77 -34.91
CA ALA A 126 -6.94 8.07 -35.51
C ALA A 126 -5.59 8.08 -36.26
N PHE A 127 -4.61 7.29 -35.81
CA PHE A 127 -3.33 7.13 -36.49
C PHE A 127 -3.44 6.26 -37.76
N TYR A 128 -4.34 5.27 -37.76
CA TYR A 128 -4.54 4.36 -38.91
C TYR A 128 -5.57 4.86 -39.93
N LEU A 129 -6.58 5.60 -39.47
CA LEU A 129 -7.67 6.17 -40.27
C LEU A 129 -7.35 7.60 -40.70
N ASP A 130 -6.07 7.93 -40.83
CA ASP A 130 -5.62 9.19 -41.41
C ASP A 130 -6.29 9.32 -42.79
N LEU A 131 -7.43 10.00 -42.78
CA LEU A 131 -8.19 10.49 -43.91
C LEU A 131 -7.24 11.47 -44.58
N SER A 132 -6.35 10.89 -45.38
CA SER A 132 -5.45 11.59 -46.27
C SER A 132 -6.29 12.58 -47.09
N VAL A 133 -6.19 13.84 -46.71
CA VAL A 133 -6.46 14.99 -47.57
C VAL A 133 -5.11 15.56 -47.96
#